data_AF-A0A964HCT0-F1
#
_entry.id   AF-A0A964HCT0-F1
#
_cell.length_a   1.000
_cell.length_b   1.000
_cell.length_c   1.000
_cell.angle_alpha   90.00
_cell.angle_beta   90.00
_cell.angle_gamma   90.00
#
_symmetry.space_group_name_H-M   'P 1'
#
loop_
_entity.id
_entity.type
_entity.pdbx_description
1 polymer ?
#
loop_
_entity_poly.entity_id
_entity_poly.type
_entity_poly.pdbx_seq_one_letter_code
_entity_poly.pdbx_strand_id
1 'polypeptide(L)'
;MIAGAAGAAVLMLVRALTVDRAALVAASFAGGVASTVYGLSTAPFMMEHSVPGERTHLFSMSFAVMLAAGVLGSLAGGALPGLFGLLAPGADRFTLYRLTLVSAGLLSFTAVLPLVAIAETRGRRTEQRPAGPSRGRGDWALLAKFAWCNLWIGLGAGLVIPFFNLYFVTRFGASSAQIGVYFSVSQVATFAAVL
;
A
#
# COMPACT_ATOMS: atom_id res chain seq x y z
N MET A 1 -0.64 11.29 8.59
CA MET A 1 0.30 10.22 8.18
C MET A 1 0.38 9.06 9.17
N ILE A 2 0.96 9.22 10.36
CA ILE A 2 1.19 8.12 11.35
C ILE A 2 -0.09 7.36 11.69
N ALA A 3 -1.17 8.07 12.07
CA ALA A 3 -2.46 7.44 12.39
C ALA A 3 -3.05 6.64 11.22
N GLY A 4 -2.86 7.11 9.98
CA GLY A 4 -3.28 6.39 8.78
C GLY A 4 -2.49 5.09 8.56
N ALA A 5 -1.15 5.15 8.69
CA ALA A 5 -0.28 3.98 8.58
C ALA A 5 -0.57 2.94 9.67
N ALA A 6 -0.62 3.37 10.94
CA ALA A 6 -0.92 2.51 12.07
C ALA A 6 -2.32 1.90 11.97
N GLY A 7 -3.33 2.72 11.63
CA GLY A 7 -4.70 2.26 11.42
C GLY A 7 -4.80 1.20 10.30
N ALA A 8 -4.12 1.42 9.16
CA ALA A 8 -4.11 0.47 8.06
C ALA A 8 -3.44 -0.87 8.47
N ALA A 9 -2.32 -0.83 9.19
CA ALA A 9 -1.63 -2.01 9.69
C ALA A 9 -2.49 -2.81 10.69
N VAL A 10 -3.13 -2.13 11.65
CA VAL A 10 -4.05 -2.75 12.62
C VAL A 10 -5.22 -3.41 11.90
N LEU A 11 -5.84 -2.71 10.95
CA LEU A 11 -6.99 -3.24 10.20
C LEU A 11 -6.60 -4.39 9.26
N MET A 12 -5.35 -4.43 8.80
CA MET A 12 -4.80 -5.61 8.12
C MET A 12 -4.68 -6.81 9.06
N LEU A 13 -4.21 -6.62 10.30
CA LEU A 13 -4.15 -7.68 11.30
C LEU A 13 -5.55 -8.18 11.70
N VAL A 14 -6.51 -7.27 11.89
CA VAL A 14 -7.92 -7.66 12.16
C VAL A 14 -8.46 -8.56 11.06
N ARG A 15 -8.22 -8.21 9.79
CA ARG A 15 -8.63 -9.05 8.64
C ARG A 15 -7.96 -10.42 8.61
N ALA A 16 -6.71 -10.52 9.07
CA ALA A 16 -6.00 -11.80 9.14
C ALA A 16 -6.57 -12.73 10.22
N LEU A 17 -7.04 -12.16 11.33
CA LEU A 17 -7.47 -12.91 12.52
C LEU A 17 -8.97 -13.26 12.52
N THR A 18 -9.81 -12.50 11.83
CA THR A 18 -11.26 -12.78 11.74
C THR A 18 -11.62 -13.67 10.55
N VAL A 19 -12.74 -14.37 10.66
CA VAL A 19 -13.42 -15.07 9.55
C VAL A 19 -14.85 -14.57 9.33
N ASP A 20 -15.33 -13.69 10.22
CA ASP A 20 -16.67 -13.13 10.11
C ASP A 20 -16.77 -12.19 8.91
N ARG A 21 -17.80 -12.38 8.09
CA ARG A 21 -17.96 -11.66 6.82
C ARG A 21 -18.16 -10.17 7.04
N ALA A 22 -18.97 -9.78 8.02
CA ALA A 22 -19.25 -8.37 8.29
C ALA A 22 -17.98 -7.68 8.83
N ALA A 23 -17.25 -8.33 9.72
CA ALA A 23 -15.97 -7.86 10.22
C ALA A 23 -14.92 -7.70 9.11
N LEU A 24 -14.82 -8.65 8.18
CA LEU A 24 -13.91 -8.56 7.04
C LEU A 24 -14.23 -7.37 6.14
N VAL A 25 -15.51 -7.14 5.82
CA VAL A 25 -15.95 -6.02 4.99
C VAL A 25 -15.70 -4.69 5.71
N ALA A 26 -16.10 -4.58 6.97
CA ALA A 26 -15.91 -3.37 7.77
C ALA A 26 -14.41 -3.04 7.93
N ALA A 27 -13.57 -4.02 8.24
CA ALA A 27 -12.13 -3.83 8.38
C ALA A 27 -11.45 -3.51 7.04
N SER A 28 -11.93 -4.08 5.93
CA SER A 28 -11.43 -3.74 4.59
C SER A 28 -11.76 -2.30 4.20
N PHE A 29 -13.01 -1.87 4.45
CA PHE A 29 -13.44 -0.50 4.21
C PHE A 29 -12.65 0.49 5.07
N ALA A 30 -12.61 0.27 6.39
CA ALA A 30 -11.85 1.12 7.31
C ALA A 30 -10.35 1.14 6.96
N GLY A 31 -9.79 0.00 6.54
CA GLY A 31 -8.39 -0.11 6.12
C GLY A 31 -8.11 0.74 4.87
N GLY A 32 -9.05 0.78 3.93
CA GLY A 32 -9.01 1.66 2.77
C GLY A 32 -9.06 3.15 3.16
N VAL A 33 -9.91 3.52 4.12
CA VAL A 33 -9.95 4.89 4.66
C VAL A 33 -8.63 5.27 5.31
N ALA A 34 -8.07 4.41 6.18
CA ALA A 34 -6.80 4.65 6.84
C ALA A 34 -5.62 4.77 5.84
N SER A 35 -5.61 3.91 4.82
CA SER A 35 -4.61 3.95 3.74
C SER A 35 -4.72 5.24 2.92
N THR A 36 -5.93 5.72 2.67
CA THR A 36 -6.17 7.01 2.00
C THR A 36 -5.64 8.17 2.83
N VAL A 37 -5.88 8.18 4.15
CA VAL A 37 -5.34 9.20 5.05
C VAL A 37 -3.81 9.20 5.03
N TYR A 38 -3.18 8.02 4.99
CA TYR A 38 -1.73 7.92 4.82
C TYR A 38 -1.29 8.52 3.48
N GLY A 39 -1.82 8.04 2.35
CA GLY A 39 -1.42 8.46 1.01
C GLY A 39 -1.61 9.96 0.74
N LEU A 40 -2.72 10.54 1.19
CA LEU A 40 -2.97 11.99 1.06
C LEU A 40 -2.02 12.83 1.92
N SER A 41 -1.49 12.28 3.01
CA SER A 41 -0.52 12.98 3.86
C SER A 41 0.91 12.95 3.31
N THR A 42 1.26 11.97 2.48
CA THR A 42 2.65 11.73 2.06
C THR A 42 3.19 12.85 1.19
N ALA A 43 2.41 13.34 0.22
CA ALA A 43 2.86 14.41 -0.67
C ALA A 43 3.12 15.74 0.09
N PRO A 44 2.19 16.26 0.92
CA PRO A 44 2.48 17.41 1.79
C PRO A 44 3.68 17.20 2.70
N PHE A 45 3.81 16.01 3.29
CA PHE A 45 4.95 15.67 4.15
C PHE A 45 6.28 15.77 3.40
N MET A 46 6.39 15.19 2.20
CA MET A 46 7.60 15.30 1.37
C MET A 46 7.88 16.76 0.98
N MET A 47 6.85 17.54 0.66
CA MET A 47 6.97 18.96 0.31
C MET A 47 7.45 19.83 1.47
N GLU A 48 7.03 19.51 2.70
CA GLU A 48 7.50 20.16 3.92
C GLU A 48 8.97 19.83 4.26
N HIS A 49 9.45 18.65 3.83
CA HIS A 49 10.79 18.14 4.11
C HIS A 49 11.74 18.24 2.90
N SER A 50 11.41 19.05 1.88
CA SER A 50 12.25 19.26 0.71
C SER A 50 12.24 20.69 0.22
N VAL A 51 13.37 21.12 -0.35
CA VAL A 51 13.48 22.39 -1.07
C VAL A 51 13.00 22.25 -2.52
N PRO A 52 12.56 23.34 -3.20
CA PRO A 52 12.01 23.26 -4.55
C PRO A 52 12.83 22.49 -5.58
N GLY A 53 14.16 22.59 -5.53
CA GLY A 53 15.07 21.89 -6.45
C GLY A 53 15.19 20.38 -6.22
N GLU A 54 14.88 19.90 -5.00
CA GLU A 54 15.04 18.49 -4.62
C GLU A 54 13.72 17.70 -4.66
N ARG A 55 12.57 18.39 -4.76
CA ARG A 55 11.23 17.78 -4.73
C ARG A 55 11.08 16.67 -5.76
N THR A 56 11.38 16.95 -7.03
CA THR A 56 11.25 15.94 -8.09
C THR A 56 12.08 14.70 -7.79
N HIS A 57 13.31 14.87 -7.31
CA HIS A 57 14.17 13.76 -6.92
C HIS A 57 13.59 12.96 -5.74
N LEU A 58 13.11 13.65 -4.69
CA LEU A 58 12.49 13.00 -3.52
C LEU A 58 11.23 12.21 -3.89
N PHE A 59 10.36 12.78 -4.73
CA PHE A 59 9.14 12.11 -5.19
C PHE A 59 9.48 10.89 -6.08
N SER A 60 10.43 11.01 -7.00
CA SER A 60 10.86 9.89 -7.85
C SER A 60 11.52 8.78 -7.01
N MET A 61 12.36 9.13 -6.04
CA MET A 61 12.99 8.14 -5.14
C MET A 61 11.93 7.43 -4.29
N SER A 62 10.95 8.16 -3.76
CA SER A 62 9.83 7.58 -3.01
C SER A 62 9.04 6.58 -3.86
N PHE A 63 8.74 6.95 -5.12
CA PHE A 63 8.06 6.06 -6.06
C PHE A 63 8.89 4.81 -6.40
N ALA A 64 10.20 4.97 -6.62
CA ALA A 64 11.13 3.87 -6.85
C ALA A 64 11.21 2.90 -5.67
N VAL A 65 11.32 3.43 -4.43
CA VAL A 65 11.31 2.62 -3.20
C VAL A 65 9.99 1.88 -3.06
N MET A 66 8.85 2.52 -3.37
CA MET A 66 7.54 1.89 -3.33
C MET A 66 7.46 0.69 -4.30
N LEU A 67 7.95 0.85 -5.53
CA LEU A 67 8.00 -0.25 -6.50
C LEU A 67 8.95 -1.37 -6.06
N ALA A 68 10.15 -1.04 -5.57
CA ALA A 68 11.09 -2.03 -5.06
C ALA A 68 10.51 -2.81 -3.86
N ALA A 69 9.85 -2.11 -2.94
CA ALA A 69 9.17 -2.71 -1.80
C ALA A 69 8.03 -3.64 -2.25
N GLY A 70 7.28 -3.26 -3.28
CA GLY A 70 6.24 -4.12 -3.83
C GLY A 70 6.80 -5.34 -4.56
N VAL A 71 7.94 -5.25 -5.26
CA VAL A 71 8.65 -6.42 -5.86
C VAL A 71 9.02 -7.41 -4.77
N LEU A 72 9.69 -6.93 -3.71
CA LEU A 72 10.09 -7.76 -2.58
C LEU A 72 8.87 -8.32 -1.83
N GLY A 73 7.84 -7.51 -1.63
CA GLY A 73 6.60 -7.89 -0.98
C GLY A 73 5.84 -8.99 -1.74
N SER A 74 5.81 -8.92 -3.08
CA SER A 74 5.20 -9.96 -3.90
C SER A 74 5.98 -11.27 -3.87
N LEU A 75 7.32 -11.23 -3.95
CA LEU A 75 8.16 -12.43 -3.82
C LEU A 75 7.99 -13.07 -2.44
N ALA A 76 8.15 -12.29 -1.37
CA ALA A 76 8.03 -12.76 0.00
C ALA A 76 6.61 -13.28 0.27
N GLY A 77 5.58 -12.51 -0.07
CA GLY A 77 4.18 -12.91 0.13
C GLY A 77 3.79 -14.18 -0.64
N GLY A 78 4.39 -14.42 -1.80
CA GLY A 78 4.20 -15.65 -2.56
C GLY A 78 4.91 -16.87 -1.96
N ALA A 79 6.13 -16.67 -1.43
CA ALA A 79 6.97 -17.75 -0.88
C ALA A 79 6.60 -18.14 0.57
N LEU A 80 6.15 -17.18 1.38
CA LEU A 80 5.87 -17.37 2.81
C LEU A 80 4.92 -18.53 3.15
N PRO A 81 3.81 -18.76 2.42
CA PRO A 81 2.95 -19.91 2.70
C PRO A 81 3.70 -21.26 2.60
N GLY A 82 4.63 -21.37 1.64
CA GLY A 82 5.46 -22.56 1.47
C GLY A 82 6.50 -22.71 2.58
N LEU A 83 7.14 -21.61 2.99
CA LEU A 83 8.09 -21.59 4.11
C LEU A 83 7.41 -22.00 5.42
N PHE A 84 6.21 -21.47 5.71
CA PHE A 84 5.46 -21.89 6.89
C PHE A 84 5.02 -23.35 6.81
N GLY A 85 4.75 -23.88 5.61
CA GLY A 85 4.46 -25.30 5.42
C GLY A 85 5.64 -26.22 5.80
N LEU A 86 6.88 -25.75 5.61
CA LEU A 86 8.09 -26.48 6.06
C LEU A 86 8.27 -26.41 7.58
N LEU A 87 7.92 -25.28 8.19
CA LEU A 87 8.06 -25.05 9.64
C LEU A 87 6.93 -25.68 10.47
N ALA A 88 5.75 -25.83 9.88
CA ALA A 88 4.58 -26.45 10.49
C ALA A 88 4.01 -27.55 9.58
N PRO A 89 4.71 -28.71 9.48
CA PRO A 89 4.24 -29.84 8.68
C PRO A 89 2.86 -30.30 9.16
N GLY A 90 1.89 -30.39 8.24
CA GLY A 90 0.52 -30.79 8.56
C GLY A 90 -0.45 -29.63 8.85
N ALA A 91 0.02 -28.38 8.89
CA ALA A 91 -0.87 -27.22 8.90
C ALA A 91 -1.66 -27.16 7.59
N ASP A 92 -2.96 -26.85 7.70
CA ASP A 92 -3.84 -26.73 6.55
C ASP A 92 -3.58 -25.43 5.77
N ARG A 93 -4.03 -25.39 4.52
CA ARG A 93 -3.79 -24.26 3.62
C ARG A 93 -4.30 -22.95 4.22
N PHE A 94 -5.46 -22.95 4.87
CA PHE A 94 -6.02 -21.73 5.45
C PHE A 94 -5.10 -21.15 6.53
N THR A 95 -4.55 -21.99 7.42
CA THR A 95 -3.59 -21.57 8.45
C THR A 95 -2.30 -21.01 7.85
N LEU A 96 -1.74 -21.64 6.81
CA LEU A 96 -0.51 -21.15 6.15
C LEU A 96 -0.67 -19.75 5.53
N TYR A 97 -1.80 -19.49 4.87
CA TYR A 97 -2.09 -18.15 4.34
C TYR A 97 -2.40 -17.16 5.47
N ARG A 98 -3.08 -17.58 6.54
CA ARG A 98 -3.32 -16.73 7.71
C ARG A 98 -2.00 -16.30 8.37
N LEU A 99 -1.05 -17.22 8.57
CA LEU A 99 0.28 -16.89 9.10
C LEU A 99 1.01 -15.89 8.19
N THR A 100 0.89 -16.05 6.87
CA THR A 100 1.42 -15.09 5.89
C THR A 100 0.80 -13.70 6.09
N LEU A 101 -0.53 -13.60 6.18
CA LEU A 101 -1.22 -12.32 6.39
C LEU A 101 -0.88 -11.68 7.74
N VAL A 102 -0.78 -12.46 8.81
CA VAL A 102 -0.36 -11.98 10.14
C VAL A 102 1.05 -11.45 10.10
N SER A 103 2.00 -12.19 9.50
CA SER A 103 3.39 -11.76 9.37
C SER A 103 3.51 -10.45 8.58
N ALA A 104 2.74 -10.30 7.49
CA ALA A 104 2.70 -9.08 6.70
C ALA A 104 2.08 -7.90 7.48
N GLY A 105 1.04 -8.15 8.28
CA GLY A 105 0.45 -7.14 9.16
C GLY A 105 1.42 -6.66 10.25
N LEU A 106 2.15 -7.59 10.87
CA LEU A 106 3.19 -7.28 11.87
C LEU A 106 4.34 -6.49 11.24
N LEU A 107 4.84 -6.92 10.08
CA LEU A 107 5.86 -6.20 9.33
C LEU A 107 5.40 -4.78 8.97
N SER A 108 4.15 -4.63 8.53
CA SER A 108 3.57 -3.31 8.21
C SER A 108 3.51 -2.41 9.45
N PHE A 109 3.28 -2.97 10.64
CA PHE A 109 3.29 -2.23 11.90
C PHE A 109 4.69 -1.67 12.22
N THR A 110 5.77 -2.39 11.88
CA THR A 110 7.14 -1.90 12.10
C THR A 110 7.45 -0.61 11.34
N ALA A 111 6.76 -0.34 10.22
CA ALA A 111 6.91 0.89 9.45
C ALA A 111 6.44 2.14 10.22
N VAL A 112 5.65 1.98 11.28
CA VAL A 112 5.24 3.09 12.17
C VAL A 112 6.45 3.64 12.94
N LEU A 113 7.42 2.78 13.30
CA LEU A 113 8.60 3.18 14.07
C LEU A 113 9.45 4.27 13.39
N PRO A 114 9.92 4.09 12.13
CA PRO A 114 10.67 5.15 11.46
C PRO A 114 9.81 6.40 11.21
N LEU A 115 8.50 6.25 10.97
CA LEU A 115 7.61 7.40 10.78
C LEU A 115 7.50 8.28 12.04
N VAL A 116 7.44 7.67 13.22
CA VAL A 116 7.45 8.40 14.50
C VAL A 116 8.81 9.08 14.71
N ALA A 117 9.92 8.37 14.47
CA ALA A 117 11.26 8.91 14.65
C ALA A 117 11.54 10.15 13.77
N ILE A 118 11.07 10.14 12.51
CA ILE A 118 11.22 11.27 11.59
C ILE A 118 10.27 12.42 11.94
N ALA A 119 9.06 12.12 12.41
CA ALA A 119 8.09 13.14 12.83
C ALA A 119 8.56 13.93 14.06
N GLU A 120 9.32 13.29 14.96
CA GLU A 120 9.88 13.92 16.17
C GLU A 120 11.08 14.83 15.89
N THR A 121 11.72 14.74 14.72
CA THR A 121 12.93 15.53 14.40
C THR A 121 12.65 17.03 14.19
N ARG A 122 11.46 17.53 14.54
CA ARG A 122 11.08 18.94 14.33
C ARG A 122 11.42 19.83 15.53
N GLY A 123 12.63 20.39 15.48
CA GLY A 123 13.09 21.50 16.32
C GLY A 123 13.25 22.85 15.59
N ARG A 124 13.04 22.95 14.27
CA ARG A 124 13.15 24.24 13.55
C ARG A 124 11.92 24.50 12.69
N ARG A 125 11.00 25.22 13.33
CA ARG A 125 9.88 25.92 12.73
C ARG A 125 10.44 27.02 11.82
N THR A 126 10.79 26.70 10.58
CA THR A 126 10.83 27.74 9.55
C THR A 126 9.40 28.24 9.43
N GLU A 127 9.18 29.53 9.70
CA GLU A 127 7.90 30.22 9.63
C GLU A 127 7.30 30.07 8.22
N GLN A 128 6.67 28.93 7.95
CA GLN A 128 5.69 28.87 6.88
C GLN A 128 4.49 29.63 7.41
N ARG A 129 4.41 30.91 7.01
CA ARG A 129 3.18 31.70 7.09
C ARG A 129 2.03 30.77 6.70
N PRO A 130 0.97 30.63 7.52
CA PRO A 130 -0.19 29.85 7.10
C PRO A 130 -0.62 30.47 5.77
N ALA A 131 -0.52 29.70 4.69
CA ALA A 131 -1.14 30.08 3.44
C ALA A 131 -2.62 30.26 3.80
N GLY A 132 -3.07 31.52 3.89
CA GLY A 132 -4.48 31.82 4.10
C GLY A 132 -5.30 31.02 3.09
N PRO A 133 -6.55 30.66 3.40
CA PRO A 133 -7.34 29.81 2.52
C PRO A 133 -7.28 30.37 1.11
N SER A 134 -6.57 29.67 0.22
CA SER A 134 -6.48 30.08 -1.17
C SER A 134 -7.88 29.89 -1.75
N ARG A 135 -8.70 30.94 -1.66
CA ARG A 135 -10.02 31.06 -2.28
C ARG A 135 -9.86 31.22 -3.79
N GLY A 136 -8.98 30.43 -4.41
CA GLY A 136 -9.07 30.17 -5.84
C GLY A 136 -10.40 29.45 -6.05
N ARG A 137 -11.22 29.95 -6.97
CA ARG A 137 -12.33 29.14 -7.50
C ARG A 137 -11.68 27.91 -8.11
N GLY A 138 -11.67 26.80 -7.38
CA GLY A 138 -11.18 25.53 -7.89
C GLY A 138 -11.91 25.27 -9.21
N ASP A 139 -11.17 24.93 -10.25
CA ASP A 139 -11.77 24.58 -11.53
C ASP A 139 -12.47 23.22 -11.38
N TRP A 140 -13.69 23.24 -10.88
CA TRP A 140 -14.52 22.06 -10.62
C TRP A 140 -14.76 21.27 -11.91
N ALA A 141 -14.73 21.92 -13.08
CA ALA A 141 -14.84 21.24 -14.36
C ALA A 141 -13.58 20.43 -14.66
N LEU A 142 -12.39 20.99 -14.38
CA LEU A 142 -11.13 20.26 -14.49
C LEU A 142 -11.06 19.12 -13.47
N LEU A 143 -11.45 19.37 -12.21
CA LEU A 143 -11.49 18.35 -11.16
C LEU A 143 -12.43 17.20 -11.53
N ALA A 144 -13.62 17.52 -12.08
CA ALA A 144 -14.58 16.54 -12.56
C ALA A 144 -14.03 15.70 -13.73
N LYS A 145 -13.26 16.31 -14.66
CA LYS A 145 -12.59 15.56 -15.73
C LYS A 145 -11.55 14.59 -15.18
N PHE A 146 -10.71 15.01 -14.23
CA PHE A 146 -9.74 14.12 -13.59
C PHE A 146 -10.43 13.02 -12.79
N ALA A 147 -11.49 13.35 -12.04
CA ALA A 147 -12.29 12.38 -11.30
C ALA A 147 -12.93 11.36 -12.24
N TRP A 148 -13.44 11.80 -13.39
CA TRP A 148 -14.02 10.92 -14.40
C TRP A 148 -12.99 9.94 -14.97
N CYS A 149 -11.81 10.41 -15.37
CA CYS A 149 -10.74 9.53 -15.84
C CYS A 149 -10.30 8.52 -14.77
N ASN A 150 -10.10 8.99 -13.53
CA ASN A 150 -9.71 8.11 -12.42
C ASN A 150 -10.82 7.13 -12.04
N LEU A 151 -12.09 7.51 -12.19
CA LEU A 151 -13.23 6.62 -11.95
C LEU A 151 -13.19 5.43 -12.91
N TRP A 152 -12.97 5.66 -14.21
CA TRP A 152 -12.88 4.58 -15.19
C TRP A 152 -11.69 3.66 -14.95
N ILE A 153 -10.52 4.22 -14.66
CA ILE A 153 -9.32 3.44 -14.31
C ILE A 153 -9.59 2.62 -13.05
N GLY A 154 -10.12 3.25 -12.00
CA GLY A 154 -10.43 2.61 -10.72
C GLY A 154 -11.49 1.53 -10.82
N LEU A 155 -12.51 1.72 -11.66
CA LEU A 155 -13.56 0.74 -11.91
C LEU A 155 -13.01 -0.49 -12.62
N GLY A 156 -12.22 -0.31 -13.69
CA GLY A 156 -11.55 -1.41 -14.38
C GLY A 156 -10.56 -2.16 -13.48
N ALA A 157 -9.68 -1.42 -12.79
CA ALA A 157 -8.71 -1.98 -11.87
C ALA A 157 -9.38 -2.74 -10.71
N GLY A 158 -10.42 -2.17 -10.10
CA GLY A 158 -11.15 -2.76 -8.98
C GLY A 158 -11.91 -4.04 -9.35
N LEU A 159 -12.39 -4.14 -10.59
CA LEU A 159 -13.09 -5.33 -11.09
C LEU A 159 -12.15 -6.47 -11.49
N VAL A 160 -10.89 -6.19 -11.80
CA VAL A 160 -9.98 -7.18 -12.40
C VAL A 160 -8.83 -7.57 -11.48
N ILE A 161 -8.12 -6.60 -10.89
CA ILE A 161 -6.87 -6.83 -10.14
C ILE A 161 -7.03 -7.86 -8.99
N PRO A 162 -8.09 -7.81 -8.16
CA PRO A 162 -8.26 -8.76 -7.05
C PRO A 162 -8.39 -10.21 -7.51
N PHE A 163 -8.88 -10.44 -8.74
CA PHE A 163 -9.18 -11.76 -9.26
C PHE A 163 -8.03 -12.39 -10.04
N PHE A 164 -6.98 -11.65 -10.40
CA PHE A 164 -5.83 -12.22 -11.11
C PHE A 164 -5.21 -13.41 -10.36
N ASN A 165 -5.08 -13.31 -9.04
CA ASN A 165 -4.57 -14.39 -8.21
C ASN A 165 -5.42 -15.65 -8.33
N LEU A 166 -6.74 -15.49 -8.20
CA LEU A 166 -7.66 -16.60 -8.28
C LEU A 166 -7.68 -17.20 -9.69
N TYR A 167 -7.59 -16.36 -10.72
CA TYR A 167 -7.51 -16.79 -12.11
C TYR A 167 -6.26 -17.64 -12.38
N PHE A 168 -5.08 -17.21 -11.91
CA PHE A 168 -3.86 -17.98 -12.09
C PHE A 168 -3.89 -19.34 -11.36
N VAL A 169 -4.47 -19.38 -10.15
CA VAL A 169 -4.66 -20.64 -9.43
C VAL A 169 -5.64 -21.56 -10.18
N THR A 170 -6.80 -21.05 -10.58
CA THR A 170 -7.89 -21.87 -11.14
C THR A 170 -7.63 -22.30 -12.59
N ARG A 171 -7.07 -21.43 -13.42
CA ARG A 171 -6.84 -21.71 -14.85
C ARG A 171 -5.51 -22.41 -15.12
N PHE A 172 -4.47 -22.06 -14.38
CA PHE A 172 -3.09 -22.52 -14.63
C PHE A 172 -2.51 -23.37 -13.50
N GLY A 173 -3.24 -23.59 -12.40
CA GLY A 173 -2.73 -24.33 -11.24
C GLY A 173 -1.53 -23.64 -10.57
N ALA A 174 -1.37 -22.32 -10.77
CA ALA A 174 -0.21 -21.60 -10.29
C ALA A 174 -0.12 -21.63 -8.75
N SER A 175 1.06 -21.94 -8.24
CA SER A 175 1.40 -21.82 -6.82
C SER A 175 1.46 -20.35 -6.38
N SER A 176 1.38 -20.10 -5.07
CA SER A 176 1.55 -18.75 -4.51
C SER A 176 2.91 -18.14 -4.85
N ALA A 177 3.97 -18.95 -4.91
CA ALA A 177 5.32 -18.49 -5.26
C ALA A 177 5.39 -18.01 -6.72
N GLN A 178 4.79 -18.76 -7.65
CA GLN A 178 4.70 -18.35 -9.06
C GLN A 178 3.91 -17.05 -9.22
N ILE A 179 2.78 -16.92 -8.53
CA ILE A 179 1.97 -15.69 -8.53
C ILE A 179 2.77 -14.50 -7.98
N GLY A 180 3.55 -14.71 -6.92
CA GLY A 180 4.48 -13.72 -6.39
C GLY A 180 5.45 -13.23 -7.46
N VAL A 181 6.08 -14.16 -8.19
CA VAL A 181 6.99 -13.85 -9.30
C VAL A 181 6.28 -13.07 -10.41
N TYR A 182 5.06 -13.43 -10.80
CA TYR A 182 4.31 -12.72 -11.84
C TYR A 182 4.07 -11.26 -11.49
N PHE A 183 3.66 -10.97 -10.25
CA PHE A 183 3.50 -9.58 -9.83
C PHE A 183 4.82 -8.83 -9.68
N SER A 184 5.87 -9.50 -9.22
CA SER A 184 7.19 -8.90 -9.14
C SER A 184 7.71 -8.49 -10.52
N VAL A 185 7.57 -9.36 -11.54
CA VAL A 185 7.94 -9.03 -12.92
C VAL A 185 7.11 -7.85 -13.45
N SER A 186 5.81 -7.81 -13.17
CA SER A 186 4.94 -6.68 -13.55
C SER A 186 5.39 -5.35 -12.95
N GLN A 187 5.82 -5.37 -11.68
CA GLN A 187 6.33 -4.18 -11.01
C GLN A 187 7.69 -3.74 -11.53
N VAL A 188 8.59 -4.68 -11.86
CA VAL A 188 9.86 -4.37 -12.54
C VAL A 188 9.60 -3.75 -13.92
N ALA A 189 8.66 -4.30 -14.69
CA ALA A 189 8.27 -3.72 -15.97
C ALA A 189 7.72 -2.30 -15.80
N THR A 190 6.90 -2.06 -14.76
CA THR A 190 6.40 -0.72 -14.43
C THR A 190 7.54 0.23 -14.07
N PHE A 191 8.50 -0.22 -13.26
CA PHE A 191 9.68 0.56 -12.90
C PHE A 191 10.50 0.95 -14.14
N ALA A 192 10.76 -0.01 -15.02
CA ALA A 192 11.48 0.22 -16.27
C ALA A 192 10.74 1.17 -17.23
N ALA A 193 9.41 1.17 -17.21
CA ALA A 193 8.60 2.06 -18.04
C ALA A 193 8.54 3.52 -17.53
N VAL A 194 8.83 3.74 -16.24
CA VAL A 194 8.79 5.07 -15.61
C VAL A 194 10.18 5.74 -15.57
N LEU A 195 11.25 4.97 -15.74
CA LEU A 195 12.63 5.45 -15.97
C LEU A 195 12.78 6.15 -17.33
#